data_AF-A0A402B0R1-F1
#
_entry.id   AF-A0A402B0R1-F1
#
_cell.length_a   1.000
_cell.length_b   1.000
_cell.length_c   1.000
_cell.angle_alpha   90.00
_cell.angle_beta   90.00
_cell.angle_gamma   90.00
#
_symmetry.space_group_name_H-M   'P 1'
#
loop_
_entity.id
_entity.type
_entity.pdbx_description
1 polymer ?
#
loop_
_entity_poly.entity_id
_entity_poly.type
_entity_poly.pdbx_seq_one_letter_code
_entity_poly.pdbx_strand_id
1 'polypeptide(L)'
;MTISADHTTFDTPHDPLEKARKYVLLLIDADEIRSQRIACVLTLAGMRAIVVTTIYQAFERFLQERFTPSLILLGQQEEQTKQLFGRFFQRLTQELQREVPIMPLTNIKISNGDLLAAYETLSRTTHRVSHSNGSFLKRIWEILPGAECSFSTEEHTVALEALPKIGLTPHVTRTKRSMASHFHHQLKAARQVIGYDQWDNLISDVGLAQFRKEEHWPPLTNQYCIPPEYTTCLNRAVLFSNPEQPARQAYKWAGRVDSDILQKVALIFLMQQAPKIIGQDWNMRTLLTAFMNEANTTRGEKLTEWKRLDNGSFVFVFYSNMFAYGFMGASGPSCYVWQASFDKMLELGKIQNHWQVREIECSCQTHTGHCVFLFTPNTAS
;
A
#
# COMPACT_ATOMS: atom_id res chain seq x y z
N MET A 1 -28.21 -30.51 -4.83
CA MET A 1 -27.27 -30.23 -3.72
C MET A 1 -26.54 -28.97 -4.07
N THR A 2 -26.89 -27.89 -3.38
CA THR A 2 -26.39 -26.53 -3.58
C THR A 2 -24.96 -26.46 -3.06
N ILE A 3 -23.99 -26.25 -3.96
CA ILE A 3 -22.60 -26.00 -3.56
C ILE A 3 -22.56 -24.56 -3.03
N SER A 4 -22.43 -24.45 -1.71
CA SER A 4 -22.23 -23.18 -1.00
C SER A 4 -20.88 -22.57 -1.40
N ALA A 5 -20.91 -21.32 -1.86
CA ALA A 5 -19.75 -20.54 -2.29
C ALA A 5 -19.06 -19.82 -1.11
N ASP A 6 -18.57 -20.57 -0.12
CA ASP A 6 -17.95 -19.98 1.08
C ASP A 6 -16.58 -20.59 1.46
N HIS A 7 -15.88 -21.18 0.50
CA HIS A 7 -14.50 -21.63 0.69
C HIS A 7 -13.53 -21.01 -0.32
N THR A 8 -13.25 -19.72 -0.14
CA THR A 8 -11.91 -19.19 -0.42
C THR A 8 -11.41 -18.59 0.88
N THR A 9 -10.84 -19.43 1.75
CA THR A 9 -9.83 -18.93 2.68
C THR A 9 -8.72 -18.36 1.81
N PHE A 10 -8.71 -17.04 1.65
CA PHE A 10 -7.58 -16.32 1.08
C PHE A 10 -6.46 -16.43 2.11
N ASP A 11 -5.85 -17.61 2.24
CA ASP A 11 -4.76 -17.87 3.17
C ASP A 11 -3.56 -17.07 2.68
N THR A 12 -3.47 -15.85 3.17
CA THR A 12 -2.30 -15.02 3.00
C THR A 12 -1.19 -15.62 3.85
N PRO A 13 -0.01 -15.95 3.26
CA PRO A 13 1.06 -16.64 3.99
C PRO A 13 1.63 -15.82 5.16
N HIS A 14 1.28 -14.54 5.26
CA HIS A 14 1.64 -13.61 6.33
C HIS A 14 0.51 -12.60 6.57
N ASP A 15 0.50 -12.01 7.76
CA ASP A 15 -0.44 -10.99 8.17
C ASP A 15 0.05 -9.59 7.76
N PRO A 16 -0.66 -8.87 6.87
CA PRO A 16 -0.20 -7.58 6.38
C PRO A 16 -0.26 -6.46 7.41
N LEU A 17 -0.92 -6.68 8.54
CA LEU A 17 -1.04 -5.69 9.60
C LEU A 17 -0.22 -6.02 10.85
N GLU A 18 0.57 -7.11 10.85
CA GLU A 18 1.30 -7.59 12.02
C GLU A 18 2.09 -6.46 12.72
N LYS A 19 2.96 -5.78 11.94
CA LYS A 19 3.76 -4.66 12.42
C LYS A 19 2.92 -3.48 12.89
N ALA A 20 1.82 -3.18 12.19
CA ALA A 20 0.94 -2.06 12.49
C ALA A 20 0.08 -2.29 13.74
N ARG A 21 -0.27 -3.55 14.05
CA ARG A 21 -0.94 -3.90 15.31
C ARG A 21 0.03 -3.81 16.50
N LYS A 22 1.30 -4.18 16.28
CA LYS A 22 2.33 -4.13 17.31
C LYS A 22 2.78 -2.70 17.62
N TYR A 23 2.95 -1.87 16.59
CA TYR A 23 3.48 -0.51 16.72
C TYR A 23 2.43 0.52 16.32
N VAL A 24 1.54 0.82 17.27
CA VAL A 24 0.60 1.93 17.20
C VAL A 24 1.25 3.17 17.82
N LEU A 25 1.24 4.29 17.13
CA LEU A 25 1.80 5.57 17.60
C LEU A 25 0.67 6.59 17.69
N LEU A 26 0.52 7.23 18.85
CA LEU A 26 -0.43 8.32 19.04
C LEU A 26 0.27 9.64 18.68
N LEU A 27 -0.21 10.32 17.64
CA LEU A 27 0.32 11.59 17.18
C LEU A 27 -0.63 12.72 17.60
N ILE A 28 -0.18 13.56 18.52
CA ILE A 28 -0.91 14.74 19.00
C ILE A 28 -0.18 15.99 18.50
N ASP A 29 -0.70 16.61 17.44
CA ASP A 29 -0.04 17.75 16.81
C ASP A 29 -1.03 18.71 16.16
N ALA A 30 -0.99 19.98 16.56
CA ALA A 30 -1.83 21.03 16.00
C ALA A 30 -1.39 21.47 14.60
N ASP A 31 -0.14 21.19 14.20
CA ASP A 31 0.33 21.39 12.83
C ASP A 31 -0.17 20.23 11.95
N GLU A 32 -1.32 20.45 11.29
CA GLU A 32 -1.94 19.44 10.43
C GLU A 32 -0.99 18.98 9.32
N ILE A 33 -0.25 19.89 8.68
CA ILE A 33 0.66 19.55 7.58
C ILE A 33 1.78 18.63 8.08
N ARG A 34 2.42 18.99 9.20
CA ARG A 34 3.48 18.15 9.81
C ARG A 34 2.91 16.81 10.25
N SER A 35 1.74 16.80 10.89
CA SER A 35 1.11 15.58 11.39
C SER A 35 0.79 14.59 10.28
N GLN A 36 0.25 15.06 9.15
CA GLN A 36 -0.11 14.23 8.01
C GLN A 36 1.14 13.67 7.31
N ARG A 37 2.21 14.47 7.21
CA ARG A 37 3.49 13.97 6.69
C ARG A 37 4.12 12.90 7.58
N ILE A 38 4.05 13.07 8.90
CA ILE A 38 4.49 12.05 9.86
C ILE A 38 3.65 10.78 9.70
N ALA A 39 2.33 10.90 9.68
CA ALA A 39 1.41 9.77 9.54
C ALA A 39 1.66 8.98 8.25
N CYS A 40 1.92 9.67 7.14
CA CYS A 40 2.33 9.06 5.88
C CYS A 40 3.64 8.26 6.06
N VAL A 41 4.70 8.86 6.60
CA VAL A 41 5.99 8.17 6.83
C VAL A 41 5.84 6.95 7.73
N LEU A 42 5.07 7.06 8.82
CA LEU A 42 4.81 5.95 9.74
C LEU A 42 4.06 4.80 9.04
N THR A 43 3.05 5.15 8.24
CA THR A 43 2.26 4.21 7.45
C THR A 43 3.14 3.47 6.44
N LEU A 44 4.00 4.20 5.73
CA LEU A 44 4.98 3.65 4.79
C LEU A 44 6.08 2.82 5.49
N ALA A 45 6.35 3.05 6.77
CA ALA A 45 7.25 2.21 7.57
C ALA A 45 6.54 0.98 8.20
N GLY A 46 5.26 0.75 7.87
CA GLY A 46 4.45 -0.36 8.35
C GLY A 46 3.89 -0.23 9.75
N MET A 47 3.99 0.96 10.35
CA MET A 47 3.41 1.27 11.65
C MET A 47 1.99 1.83 11.49
N ARG A 48 1.23 1.93 12.59
CA ARG A 48 -0.07 2.57 12.63
C ARG A 48 0.02 3.91 13.36
N ALA A 49 -0.37 5.01 12.72
CA ALA A 49 -0.57 6.27 13.43
C ALA A 49 -2.04 6.40 13.85
N ILE A 50 -2.27 7.03 15.00
CA ILE A 50 -3.56 7.56 15.42
C ILE A 50 -3.37 9.07 15.52
N VAL A 51 -3.97 9.83 14.61
CA VAL A 51 -3.67 11.26 14.44
C VAL A 51 -4.77 12.12 15.02
N VAL A 52 -4.40 13.01 15.93
CA VAL A 52 -5.30 13.96 16.58
C VAL A 52 -4.62 15.32 16.72
N THR A 53 -5.40 16.41 16.73
CA THR A 53 -4.82 17.76 16.82
C THR A 53 -4.66 18.26 18.24
N THR A 54 -5.38 17.66 19.19
CA THR A 54 -5.40 18.07 20.59
C THR A 54 -5.47 16.88 21.54
N ILE A 55 -5.06 17.10 22.78
CA ILE A 55 -5.19 16.12 23.86
C ILE A 55 -6.64 15.73 24.17
N TYR A 56 -7.59 16.64 23.96
CA TYR A 56 -9.02 16.34 24.12
C TYR A 56 -9.47 15.29 23.10
N GLN A 57 -9.12 15.48 21.83
CA GLN A 57 -9.41 14.50 20.78
C GLN A 57 -8.67 13.17 21.02
N ALA A 58 -7.44 13.20 21.55
CA ALA A 58 -6.73 11.98 21.94
C ALA A 58 -7.52 11.17 22.98
N PHE A 59 -8.04 11.86 24.01
CA PHE A 59 -8.85 11.24 25.06
C PHE A 59 -10.16 10.68 24.51
N GLU A 60 -10.88 11.47 23.69
CA GLU A 60 -12.11 11.03 23.03
C GLU A 60 -11.86 9.80 22.15
N ARG A 61 -10.81 9.85 21.33
CA ARG A 61 -10.44 8.75 20.43
C ARG A 61 -10.12 7.47 21.20
N PHE A 62 -9.40 7.58 22.32
CA PHE A 62 -9.08 6.43 23.18
C PHE A 62 -10.32 5.79 23.82
N LEU A 63 -11.38 6.58 24.08
CA LEU A 63 -12.64 6.06 24.59
C LEU A 63 -13.50 5.38 23.50
N GLN A 64 -13.46 5.91 22.26
CA GLN A 64 -14.21 5.38 21.12
C GLN A 64 -13.55 4.14 20.51
N GLU A 65 -12.23 4.19 20.36
CA GLU A 65 -11.41 3.15 19.77
C GLU A 65 -10.37 2.69 20.80
N ARG A 66 -10.45 1.43 21.23
CA ARG A 66 -9.43 0.86 22.10
C ARG A 66 -8.17 0.60 21.29
N PHE A 67 -7.15 1.41 21.50
CA PHE A 67 -5.81 1.20 20.95
C PHE A 67 -4.74 1.25 22.05
N THR A 68 -3.63 0.54 21.84
CA THR A 68 -2.50 0.49 22.79
C THR A 68 -1.29 1.20 22.18
N PRO A 69 -1.10 2.51 22.43
CA PRO A 69 0.03 3.22 21.87
C PRO A 69 1.35 2.69 22.45
N SER A 70 2.31 2.47 21.55
CA SER A 70 3.70 2.14 21.87
C SER A 70 4.55 3.39 22.11
N LEU A 71 4.17 4.52 21.50
CA LEU A 71 4.85 5.80 21.60
C LEU A 71 3.84 6.94 21.38
N ILE A 72 3.99 8.03 22.14
CA ILE A 72 3.26 9.28 21.92
C ILE A 72 4.20 10.28 21.24
N LEU A 73 3.82 10.75 20.04
CA LEU A 73 4.50 11.81 19.33
C LEU A 73 3.79 13.13 19.62
N LEU A 74 4.50 14.10 20.20
CA LEU A 74 3.90 15.33 20.69
C LEU A 74 4.44 16.58 19.97
N GLY A 75 3.54 17.29 19.29
CA GLY A 75 3.84 18.49 18.49
C GLY A 75 4.28 19.70 19.30
N GLN A 76 3.62 19.96 20.42
CA GLN A 76 3.80 21.11 21.30
C GLN A 76 4.11 20.63 22.71
N GLN A 77 5.25 21.02 23.28
CA GLN A 77 5.65 20.59 24.63
C GLN A 77 4.73 21.17 25.71
N GLU A 78 4.11 22.31 25.44
CA GLU A 78 3.16 22.98 26.32
C GLU A 78 1.94 22.08 26.62
N GLU A 79 1.57 21.17 25.72
CA GLU A 79 0.49 20.20 25.94
C GLU A 79 0.76 19.30 27.16
N GLN A 80 2.02 18.96 27.46
CA GLN A 80 2.36 18.12 28.61
C GLN A 80 2.04 18.79 29.95
N THR A 81 2.07 20.13 29.98
CA THR A 81 1.81 20.91 31.19
C THR A 81 0.33 21.05 31.50
N LYS A 82 -0.55 20.68 30.56
CA LYS A 82 -2.00 20.75 30.75
C LYS A 82 -2.49 19.64 31.68
N GLN A 83 -3.36 19.97 32.62
CA GLN A 83 -3.95 18.99 33.55
C GLN A 83 -4.64 17.82 32.84
N LEU A 84 -5.28 18.09 31.69
CA LEU A 84 -5.94 17.06 30.88
C LEU A 84 -4.95 16.02 30.34
N PHE A 85 -3.73 16.45 29.98
CA PHE A 85 -2.67 15.52 29.57
C PHE A 85 -2.26 14.61 30.72
N GLY A 86 -2.03 15.16 31.91
CA GLY A 86 -1.71 14.35 33.10
C GLY A 86 -2.78 13.31 33.40
N ARG A 87 -4.07 13.67 33.31
CA ARG A 87 -5.20 12.74 33.51
C ARG A 87 -5.26 11.66 32.43
N PHE A 88 -5.12 12.04 31.16
CA PHE A 88 -5.09 11.07 30.05
C PHE A 88 -3.92 10.10 30.22
N PHE A 89 -2.72 10.61 30.48
CA PHE A 89 -1.51 9.80 30.62
C PHE A 89 -1.59 8.86 31.84
N GLN A 90 -2.14 9.33 32.97
CA GLN A 90 -2.41 8.50 34.13
C GLN A 90 -3.39 7.37 33.80
N ARG A 91 -4.49 7.69 33.12
CA ARG A 91 -5.48 6.68 32.70
C ARG A 91 -4.86 5.65 31.76
N LEU A 92 -4.10 6.11 30.77
CA LEU A 92 -3.39 5.25 29.82
C LEU A 92 -2.42 4.32 30.54
N THR A 93 -1.65 4.83 31.49
CA THR A 93 -0.70 4.04 32.29
C THR A 93 -1.40 3.01 33.16
N GLN A 94 -2.53 3.36 33.77
CA GLN A 94 -3.34 2.42 34.56
C GLN A 94 -3.91 1.29 33.70
N GLU A 95 -4.40 1.61 32.51
CA GLU A 95 -5.02 0.64 31.61
C GLU A 95 -4.00 -0.28 30.94
N LEU A 96 -2.84 0.26 30.55
CA LEU A 96 -1.77 -0.50 29.90
C LEU A 96 -0.80 -1.17 30.87
N GLN A 97 -0.87 -0.83 32.16
CA GLN A 97 0.06 -1.28 33.21
C GLN A 97 1.54 -0.99 32.89
N ARG A 98 1.81 0.03 32.08
CA ARG A 98 3.15 0.50 31.72
C ARG A 98 3.10 1.97 31.33
N GLU A 99 4.22 2.65 31.52
CA GLU A 99 4.38 4.00 30.96
C GLU A 99 4.59 3.91 29.45
N VAL A 100 3.96 4.83 28.72
CA VAL A 100 4.16 4.98 27.27
C VAL A 100 5.18 6.09 27.04
N PRO A 101 6.29 5.83 26.34
CA PRO A 101 7.29 6.87 26.09
C PRO A 101 6.68 8.02 25.27
N ILE A 102 7.21 9.23 25.49
CA ILE A 102 6.80 10.44 24.77
C ILE A 102 8.00 10.99 24.02
N MET A 103 7.83 11.26 22.73
CA MET A 103 8.85 11.87 21.86
C MET A 103 8.37 13.24 21.38
N PRO A 104 9.08 14.33 21.70
CA PRO A 104 8.72 15.67 21.22
C PRO A 104 9.09 15.86 19.74
N LEU A 105 8.26 16.60 19.01
CA LEU A 105 8.43 16.87 17.57
C LEU A 105 9.06 18.25 17.26
N THR A 106 9.43 19.03 18.27
CA THR A 106 9.87 20.44 18.17
C THR A 106 11.03 20.69 17.21
N ASN A 107 11.86 19.68 16.90
CA ASN A 107 13.01 19.80 16.00
C ASN A 107 12.97 18.85 14.79
N ILE A 108 11.80 18.29 14.47
CA ILE A 108 11.67 17.32 13.37
C ILE A 108 11.24 18.05 12.10
N LYS A 109 12.08 17.95 11.06
CA LYS A 109 11.77 18.45 9.72
C LYS A 109 11.44 17.28 8.80
N ILE A 110 10.17 17.17 8.40
CA ILE A 110 9.72 16.23 7.36
C ILE A 110 9.40 17.03 6.09
N SER A 111 10.11 16.70 5.00
CA SER A 111 10.05 17.43 3.73
C SER A 111 8.70 17.31 3.05
N ASN A 112 8.28 16.09 2.72
CA ASN A 112 7.14 15.81 1.86
C ASN A 112 6.38 14.51 2.18
N GLY A 113 6.82 13.74 3.19
CA GLY A 113 6.19 12.47 3.56
C GLY A 113 6.73 11.24 2.80
N ASP A 114 7.51 11.44 1.75
CA ASP A 114 8.04 10.35 0.91
C ASP A 114 9.11 9.53 1.65
N LEU A 115 8.87 8.24 1.88
CA LEU A 115 9.87 7.39 2.52
C LEU A 115 10.93 6.89 1.51
N LEU A 116 10.48 6.41 0.34
CA LEU A 116 11.35 6.00 -0.76
C LEU A 116 11.23 6.98 -1.92
N ALA A 117 12.36 7.43 -2.45
CA ALA A 117 12.41 8.35 -3.57
C ALA A 117 13.27 7.78 -4.70
N ALA A 118 12.70 7.76 -5.90
CA ALA A 118 13.44 7.58 -7.14
C ALA A 118 14.25 8.86 -7.43
N TYR A 119 15.53 8.87 -7.10
CA TYR A 119 16.41 9.97 -7.50
C TYR A 119 17.24 9.49 -8.69
N GLU A 120 16.89 9.92 -9.90
CA GLU A 120 17.59 9.50 -11.14
C GLU A 120 19.09 9.80 -11.10
N THR A 121 19.50 10.83 -10.35
CA THR A 121 20.89 11.20 -10.11
C THR A 121 21.65 10.19 -9.24
N LEU A 122 20.94 9.33 -8.51
CA LEU A 122 21.47 8.40 -7.53
C LEU A 122 21.28 6.93 -7.92
N SER A 123 20.15 6.58 -8.55
CA SER A 123 19.93 5.25 -9.12
C SER A 123 18.84 5.29 -10.20
N ARG A 124 19.07 4.57 -11.30
CA ARG A 124 18.10 4.42 -12.39
C ARG A 124 17.21 3.19 -12.23
N THR A 125 17.56 2.29 -11.32
CA THR A 125 16.98 0.95 -11.20
C THR A 125 16.39 0.68 -9.83
N THR A 126 16.64 1.51 -8.82
CA THR A 126 16.13 1.30 -7.45
C THR A 126 15.74 2.60 -6.78
N HIS A 127 14.84 2.52 -5.81
CA HIS A 127 14.52 3.64 -4.93
C HIS A 127 15.54 3.75 -3.81
N ARG A 128 15.65 4.95 -3.22
CA ARG A 128 16.46 5.18 -2.03
C ARG A 128 15.62 5.75 -0.90
N VAL A 129 15.96 5.37 0.32
CA VAL A 129 15.34 5.94 1.52
C VAL A 129 15.71 7.41 1.63
N SER A 130 14.71 8.26 1.87
CA SER A 130 14.90 9.68 2.15
C SER A 130 15.75 9.88 3.40
N HIS A 131 16.81 10.70 3.32
CA HIS A 131 17.71 10.91 4.45
C HIS A 131 17.00 11.56 5.66
N SER A 132 16.14 12.56 5.42
CA SER A 132 15.38 13.23 6.49
C SER A 132 14.40 12.28 7.16
N ASN A 133 13.65 11.52 6.36
CA ASN A 133 12.59 10.65 6.87
C ASN A 133 13.19 9.39 7.50
N GLY A 134 14.30 8.89 6.96
CA GLY A 134 15.07 7.82 7.57
C GLY A 134 15.70 8.22 8.91
N SER A 135 16.21 9.45 9.03
CA SER A 135 16.73 9.96 10.31
C SER A 135 15.62 10.12 11.36
N PHE A 136 14.43 10.53 10.93
CA PHE A 136 13.25 10.56 11.80
C PHE A 136 12.86 9.16 12.29
N LEU A 137 12.78 8.17 11.40
CA LEU A 137 12.47 6.79 11.76
C LEU A 137 13.52 6.17 12.69
N LYS A 138 14.82 6.44 12.48
CA LYS A 138 15.88 5.98 13.39
C LYS A 138 15.67 6.46 14.83
N ARG A 139 15.23 7.70 15.02
CA ARG A 139 14.88 8.21 16.37
C ARG A 139 13.70 7.47 16.99
N ILE A 140 12.72 7.07 16.19
CA ILE A 140 11.63 6.22 16.67
C ILE A 140 12.18 4.85 17.07
N TRP A 141 13.10 4.28 16.29
CA TRP A 141 13.69 2.97 16.57
C TRP A 141 14.63 2.95 17.76
N GLU A 142 15.29 4.07 18.08
CA GLU A 142 16.02 4.21 19.35
C GLU A 142 15.09 4.01 20.57
N ILE A 143 13.82 4.40 20.46
CA ILE A 143 12.81 4.24 21.52
C ILE A 143 12.06 2.90 21.38
N LEU A 144 11.81 2.46 20.14
CA LEU A 144 11.11 1.24 19.78
C LEU A 144 11.97 0.36 18.85
N PRO A 145 13.02 -0.31 19.37
CA PRO A 145 13.95 -1.08 18.53
C PRO A 145 13.27 -2.17 17.70
N GLY A 146 12.22 -2.80 18.24
CA GLY A 146 11.47 -3.81 17.51
C GLY A 146 10.73 -3.30 16.26
N ALA A 147 10.53 -1.99 16.12
CA ALA A 147 9.90 -1.38 14.95
C ALA A 147 10.88 -1.14 13.79
N GLU A 148 12.17 -1.39 14.01
CA GLU A 148 13.23 -1.21 13.02
C GLU A 148 12.96 -2.06 11.76
N CYS A 149 13.27 -1.48 10.59
CA CYS A 149 13.43 -2.22 9.36
C CYS A 149 14.71 -1.79 8.66
N SER A 150 15.30 -2.69 7.87
CA SER A 150 16.52 -2.33 7.15
C SER A 150 16.24 -1.22 6.14
N PHE A 151 17.14 -0.24 6.08
CA PHE A 151 17.19 0.73 4.97
C PHE A 151 18.07 0.26 3.81
N SER A 152 18.73 -0.90 3.94
CA SER A 152 19.41 -1.52 2.81
C SER A 152 18.38 -2.06 1.81
N THR A 153 18.63 -1.83 0.54
CA THR A 153 17.99 -2.59 -0.53
C THR A 153 18.50 -4.02 -0.46
N GLU A 154 17.62 -4.99 -0.65
CA GLU A 154 18.01 -6.40 -0.66
C GLU A 154 18.93 -6.69 -1.85
N GLU A 155 20.00 -7.45 -1.60
CA GLU A 155 20.92 -7.93 -2.63
C GLU A 155 20.30 -9.17 -3.30
N HIS A 156 20.67 -9.49 -4.54
CA HIS A 156 20.21 -10.71 -5.21
C HIS A 156 18.70 -10.83 -5.49
N THR A 157 18.02 -9.71 -5.73
CA THR A 157 16.58 -9.75 -6.06
C THR A 157 16.32 -10.26 -7.48
N VAL A 158 15.17 -10.92 -7.67
CA VAL A 158 14.69 -11.39 -8.97
C VAL A 158 14.60 -10.23 -9.96
N ALA A 159 14.00 -9.11 -9.54
CA ALA A 159 13.82 -7.94 -10.40
C ALA A 159 15.13 -7.32 -10.89
N LEU A 160 16.17 -7.30 -10.03
CA LEU A 160 17.44 -6.65 -10.34
C LEU A 160 18.48 -7.58 -10.99
N GLU A 161 18.41 -8.89 -10.76
CA GLU A 161 19.44 -9.82 -11.24
C GLU A 161 18.95 -10.90 -12.20
N ALA A 162 17.76 -11.46 -11.97
CA ALA A 162 17.24 -12.56 -12.78
C ALA A 162 16.49 -12.05 -14.03
N LEU A 163 15.62 -11.06 -13.86
CA LEU A 163 14.80 -10.49 -14.94
C LEU A 163 15.64 -9.84 -16.08
N PRO A 164 16.74 -9.11 -15.81
CA PRO A 164 17.57 -8.55 -16.88
C PRO A 164 18.17 -9.60 -17.80
N LYS A 165 18.51 -10.79 -17.28
CA LYS A 165 19.07 -11.91 -18.07
C LYS A 165 18.07 -12.44 -19.11
N ILE A 166 16.79 -12.22 -18.88
CA ILE A 166 15.72 -12.55 -19.82
C ILE A 166 15.15 -11.29 -20.50
N GLY A 167 15.85 -10.16 -20.50
CA GLY A 167 15.50 -8.95 -21.26
C GLY A 167 14.41 -8.08 -20.62
N LEU A 168 14.03 -8.33 -19.36
CA LEU A 168 13.16 -7.44 -18.58
C LEU A 168 14.06 -6.51 -17.76
N THR A 169 14.18 -5.25 -18.17
CA THR A 169 15.17 -4.31 -17.60
C THR A 169 14.53 -3.42 -16.53
N PRO A 170 14.98 -3.48 -15.26
CA PRO A 170 14.44 -2.68 -14.18
C PRO A 170 14.69 -1.19 -14.41
N HIS A 171 13.70 -0.39 -14.04
CA HIS A 171 13.79 1.06 -14.10
C HIS A 171 12.85 1.68 -13.07
N VAL A 172 13.15 2.90 -12.65
CA VAL A 172 12.30 3.65 -11.72
C VAL A 172 11.46 4.70 -12.46
N THR A 173 10.34 5.08 -11.85
CA THR A 173 9.45 6.13 -12.38
C THR A 173 10.18 7.45 -12.48
N ARG A 174 10.03 8.13 -13.62
CA ARG A 174 10.60 9.46 -13.85
C ARG A 174 9.69 10.57 -13.35
N THR A 175 8.38 10.35 -13.44
CA THR A 175 7.38 11.37 -13.13
C THR A 175 6.95 11.32 -11.66
N LYS A 176 7.12 10.18 -10.97
CA LYS A 176 6.66 9.93 -9.59
C LYS A 176 5.18 10.26 -9.38
N ARG A 177 4.35 10.07 -10.40
CA ARG A 177 2.99 10.59 -10.42
C ARG A 177 2.04 9.60 -11.08
N SER A 178 0.82 9.53 -10.56
CA SER A 178 -0.32 8.77 -11.13
C SER A 178 -1.42 9.73 -11.57
N MET A 179 -2.28 9.29 -12.50
CA MET A 179 -3.42 10.09 -12.97
C MET A 179 -4.37 10.45 -11.82
N ALA A 180 -4.69 11.73 -11.66
CA ALA A 180 -5.63 12.21 -10.65
C ALA A 180 -7.01 11.54 -10.72
N SER A 181 -7.53 11.34 -11.93
CA SER A 181 -8.80 10.64 -12.16
C SER A 181 -8.83 9.22 -11.60
N HIS A 182 -7.72 8.49 -11.74
CA HIS A 182 -7.61 7.15 -11.17
C HIS A 182 -7.59 7.18 -9.64
N PHE A 183 -6.85 8.11 -9.02
CA PHE A 183 -6.86 8.26 -7.57
C PHE A 183 -8.22 8.71 -7.03
N HIS A 184 -8.97 9.53 -7.78
CA HIS A 184 -10.36 9.86 -7.45
C HIS A 184 -11.23 8.59 -7.38
N HIS A 185 -11.14 7.71 -8.38
CA HIS A 185 -11.87 6.43 -8.36
C HIS A 185 -11.41 5.53 -7.21
N GLN A 186 -10.12 5.52 -6.89
CA GLN A 186 -9.59 4.82 -5.71
C GLN A 186 -10.22 5.32 -4.41
N LEU A 187 -10.30 6.64 -4.20
CA LEU A 187 -10.94 7.25 -3.03
C LEU A 187 -12.42 6.88 -2.95
N LYS A 188 -13.15 6.99 -4.07
CA LYS A 188 -14.56 6.60 -4.15
C LYS A 188 -14.79 5.15 -3.76
N ALA A 189 -13.99 4.24 -4.32
CA ALA A 189 -14.06 2.81 -4.00
C ALA A 189 -13.67 2.54 -2.55
N ALA A 190 -12.64 3.21 -2.03
CA ALA A 190 -12.19 3.06 -0.65
C ALA A 190 -13.27 3.51 0.33
N ARG A 191 -13.94 4.65 0.07
CA ARG A 191 -15.01 5.16 0.94
C ARG A 191 -16.16 4.17 1.09
N GLN A 192 -16.49 3.45 0.02
CA GLN A 192 -17.52 2.40 0.04
C GLN A 192 -17.10 1.17 0.86
N VAL A 193 -15.79 0.86 0.93
CA VAL A 193 -15.26 -0.30 1.66
C VAL A 193 -15.02 0.04 3.14
N ILE A 194 -14.49 1.23 3.42
CA ILE A 194 -14.20 1.73 4.76
C ILE A 194 -15.49 2.11 5.52
N GLY A 195 -16.47 2.67 4.81
CA GLY A 195 -17.71 3.19 5.40
C GLY A 195 -17.57 4.61 5.95
N TYR A 196 -18.70 5.30 6.05
CA TYR A 196 -18.74 6.73 6.41
C TYR A 196 -18.23 7.00 7.83
N ASP A 197 -18.54 6.13 8.80
CA ASP A 197 -18.23 6.35 10.21
C ASP A 197 -16.73 6.30 10.54
N GLN A 198 -15.97 5.55 9.73
CA GLN A 198 -14.51 5.38 9.94
C GLN A 198 -13.67 6.25 9.01
N TRP A 199 -14.26 6.75 7.92
CA TRP A 199 -13.55 7.42 6.83
C TRP A 199 -12.64 8.54 7.31
N ASP A 200 -13.19 9.52 8.04
CA ASP A 200 -12.43 10.71 8.41
C ASP A 200 -11.21 10.40 9.28
N ASN A 201 -11.36 9.44 10.19
CA ASN A 201 -10.29 9.03 11.08
C ASN A 201 -9.22 8.22 10.34
N LEU A 202 -9.61 7.16 9.63
CA LEU A 202 -8.66 6.29 8.94
C LEU A 202 -7.89 7.00 7.82
N ILE A 203 -8.53 7.94 7.12
CA ILE A 203 -7.86 8.76 6.10
C ILE A 203 -6.83 9.71 6.73
N SER A 204 -7.15 10.27 7.90
CA SER A 204 -6.19 11.10 8.65
C SER A 204 -5.03 10.29 9.21
N ASP A 205 -5.32 9.08 9.71
CA ASP A 205 -4.36 8.16 10.31
C ASP A 205 -3.28 7.69 9.33
N VAL A 206 -3.57 7.71 8.03
CA VAL A 206 -2.62 7.33 6.97
C VAL A 206 -1.96 8.52 6.26
N GLY A 207 -2.18 9.75 6.76
CA GLY A 207 -1.57 10.96 6.19
C GLY A 207 -2.29 11.52 4.96
N LEU A 208 -3.59 11.25 4.82
CA LEU A 208 -4.41 11.66 3.68
C LEU A 208 -5.57 12.60 4.06
N ALA A 209 -5.48 13.31 5.20
CA ALA A 209 -6.56 14.14 5.73
C ALA A 209 -7.13 15.18 4.73
N GLN A 210 -6.33 15.61 3.74
CA GLN A 210 -6.78 16.49 2.66
C GLN A 210 -7.92 15.90 1.82
N PHE A 211 -8.08 14.57 1.80
CA PHE A 211 -9.11 13.86 1.04
C PHE A 211 -10.30 13.40 1.88
N ARG A 212 -10.44 13.88 3.13
CA ARG A 212 -11.59 13.56 3.99
C ARG A 212 -12.93 13.92 3.36
N LYS A 213 -12.99 15.09 2.71
CA LYS A 213 -14.20 15.59 2.05
C LYS A 213 -14.12 15.41 0.54
N GLU A 214 -15.23 15.01 -0.07
CA GLU A 214 -15.34 14.80 -1.53
C GLU A 214 -15.03 16.06 -2.34
N GLU A 215 -15.36 17.24 -1.82
CA GLU A 215 -15.03 18.54 -2.44
C GLU A 215 -13.52 18.79 -2.62
N HIS A 216 -12.68 18.07 -1.86
CA HIS A 216 -11.22 18.14 -1.95
C HIS A 216 -10.60 16.96 -2.71
N TRP A 217 -11.41 16.06 -3.27
CA TRP A 217 -10.88 14.95 -4.06
C TRP A 217 -10.26 15.48 -5.35
N PRO A 218 -9.24 14.78 -5.89
CA PRO A 218 -8.65 15.18 -7.16
C PRO A 218 -9.73 15.22 -8.25
N PRO A 219 -9.61 16.12 -9.23
CA PRO A 219 -10.57 16.18 -10.33
C PRO A 219 -10.47 14.91 -11.19
N LEU A 220 -11.55 14.63 -11.93
CA LEU A 220 -11.59 13.56 -12.93
C LEU A 220 -10.77 13.89 -14.19
N THR A 221 -10.08 15.02 -14.22
CA THR A 221 -9.18 15.40 -15.32
C THR A 221 -7.76 14.91 -15.05
N ASN A 222 -7.05 14.55 -16.11
CA ASN A 222 -5.69 13.99 -16.02
C ASN A 222 -4.59 15.06 -15.90
N GLN A 223 -4.97 16.31 -15.62
CA GLN A 223 -4.04 17.45 -15.58
C GLN A 223 -3.22 17.49 -14.28
N TYR A 224 -3.72 16.86 -13.23
CA TYR A 224 -3.07 16.79 -11.93
C TYR A 224 -2.49 15.41 -11.70
N CYS A 225 -1.42 15.40 -10.92
CA CYS A 225 -0.59 14.25 -10.72
C CYS A 225 -0.51 13.95 -9.22
N ILE A 226 -0.84 12.71 -8.85
CA ILE A 226 -0.89 12.27 -7.46
C ILE A 226 0.36 11.49 -7.10
N PRO A 227 1.01 11.75 -5.94
CA PRO A 227 2.10 10.92 -5.45
C PRO A 227 1.68 9.45 -5.30
N PRO A 228 2.43 8.47 -5.81
CA PRO A 228 2.08 7.05 -5.71
C PRO A 228 2.02 6.53 -4.27
N GLU A 229 2.74 7.15 -3.33
CA GLU A 229 2.66 6.89 -1.89
C GLU A 229 1.23 7.01 -1.39
N TYR A 230 0.42 7.92 -1.94
CA TYR A 230 -0.95 8.12 -1.49
C TYR A 230 -1.84 6.91 -1.80
N THR A 231 -1.59 6.20 -2.91
CA THR A 231 -2.26 4.92 -3.20
C THR A 231 -1.87 3.86 -2.17
N THR A 232 -0.60 3.83 -1.76
CA THR A 232 -0.13 2.92 -0.71
C THR A 232 -0.74 3.25 0.65
N CYS A 233 -0.78 4.52 1.05
CA CYS A 233 -1.45 4.96 2.28
C CYS A 233 -2.96 4.66 2.26
N LEU A 234 -3.62 4.88 1.13
CA LEU A 234 -5.04 4.57 0.97
C LEU A 234 -5.30 3.06 1.08
N ASN A 235 -4.43 2.22 0.52
CA ASN A 235 -4.48 0.77 0.72
C ASN A 235 -4.42 0.43 2.22
N ARG A 236 -3.52 1.05 2.98
CA ARG A 236 -3.42 0.84 4.43
C ARG A 236 -4.69 1.24 5.17
N ALA A 237 -5.33 2.36 4.81
CA ALA A 237 -6.61 2.75 5.40
C ALA A 237 -7.71 1.71 5.11
N VAL A 238 -7.75 1.15 3.90
CA VAL A 238 -8.67 0.06 3.55
C VAL A 238 -8.42 -1.17 4.42
N LEU A 239 -7.16 -1.59 4.60
CA LEU A 239 -6.82 -2.72 5.47
C LEU A 239 -7.23 -2.45 6.93
N PHE A 240 -7.02 -1.23 7.44
CA PHE A 240 -7.36 -0.85 8.81
C PHE A 240 -8.86 -0.80 9.09
N SER A 241 -9.71 -0.70 8.07
CA SER A 241 -11.17 -0.66 8.27
C SER A 241 -11.78 -1.97 8.77
N ASN A 242 -11.09 -3.10 8.55
CA ASN A 242 -11.41 -4.36 9.19
C ASN A 242 -10.11 -5.14 9.44
N PRO A 243 -9.43 -4.88 10.57
CA PRO A 243 -8.11 -5.42 10.84
C PRO A 243 -8.14 -6.94 11.07
N GLU A 244 -9.31 -7.56 11.30
CA GLU A 244 -9.47 -9.01 11.41
C GLU A 244 -9.48 -9.71 10.05
N GLN A 245 -9.86 -9.00 8.97
CA GLN A 245 -9.90 -9.53 7.61
C GLN A 245 -9.28 -8.55 6.59
N PRO A 246 -8.00 -8.18 6.76
CA PRO A 246 -7.39 -7.11 5.98
C PRO A 246 -7.30 -7.48 4.49
N ALA A 247 -6.91 -8.72 4.18
CA ALA A 247 -6.84 -9.20 2.80
C ALA A 247 -8.20 -9.13 2.11
N ARG A 248 -9.29 -9.51 2.81
CA ARG A 248 -10.64 -9.42 2.25
C ARG A 248 -11.05 -7.99 1.92
N GLN A 249 -10.64 -7.01 2.72
CA GLN A 249 -10.89 -5.60 2.41
C GLN A 249 -10.12 -5.14 1.17
N ALA A 250 -8.84 -5.54 1.04
CA ALA A 250 -8.07 -5.26 -0.17
C ALA A 250 -8.72 -5.85 -1.41
N TYR A 251 -9.19 -7.10 -1.37
CA TYR A 251 -9.91 -7.73 -2.49
C TYR A 251 -11.21 -7.00 -2.84
N LYS A 252 -12.01 -6.61 -1.84
CA LYS A 252 -13.24 -5.82 -2.06
C LYS A 252 -12.95 -4.47 -2.70
N TRP A 253 -11.88 -3.80 -2.27
CA TRP A 253 -11.46 -2.52 -2.83
C TRP A 253 -10.92 -2.69 -4.25
N ALA A 254 -10.01 -3.63 -4.47
CA ALA A 254 -9.43 -3.95 -5.78
C ALA A 254 -10.50 -4.23 -6.84
N GLY A 255 -11.50 -5.06 -6.50
CA GLY A 255 -12.62 -5.38 -7.40
C GLY A 255 -13.46 -4.16 -7.81
N ARG A 256 -13.36 -3.04 -7.09
CA ARG A 256 -14.03 -1.77 -7.42
C ARG A 256 -13.10 -0.77 -8.11
N VAL A 257 -11.82 -0.71 -7.72
CA VAL A 257 -10.83 0.20 -8.31
C VAL A 257 -10.53 -0.18 -9.75
N ASP A 258 -10.28 -1.46 -9.98
CA ASP A 258 -9.84 -1.96 -11.29
C ASP A 258 -11.02 -2.43 -12.13
N SER A 259 -12.27 -2.20 -11.72
CA SER A 259 -13.44 -2.63 -12.48
C SER A 259 -13.42 -2.09 -13.92
N ASP A 260 -13.04 -0.83 -14.10
CA ASP A 260 -13.00 -0.18 -15.41
C ASP A 260 -11.84 -0.71 -16.26
N ILE A 261 -10.66 -0.91 -15.64
CA ILE A 261 -9.50 -1.53 -16.29
C ILE A 261 -9.86 -2.94 -16.76
N LEU A 262 -10.42 -3.74 -15.86
CA LEU A 262 -10.78 -5.14 -16.13
C LEU A 262 -11.93 -5.26 -17.14
N GLN A 263 -12.88 -4.34 -17.15
CA GLN A 263 -13.93 -4.28 -18.17
C GLN A 263 -13.35 -3.99 -19.56
N LYS A 264 -12.42 -3.04 -19.67
CA LYS A 264 -11.73 -2.79 -20.95
C LYS A 264 -10.90 -3.98 -21.40
N VAL A 265 -10.17 -4.62 -20.47
CA VAL A 265 -9.41 -5.85 -20.75
C VAL A 265 -10.34 -6.95 -21.27
N ALA A 266 -11.48 -7.17 -20.61
CA ALA A 266 -12.48 -8.13 -21.04
C ALA A 266 -13.07 -7.79 -22.42
N LEU A 267 -13.34 -6.50 -22.68
CA LEU A 267 -13.84 -6.05 -23.98
C LEU A 267 -12.81 -6.28 -25.10
N ILE A 268 -11.54 -5.91 -24.88
CA ILE A 268 -10.45 -6.16 -25.83
C ILE A 268 -10.32 -7.65 -26.11
N PHE A 269 -10.38 -8.48 -25.05
CA PHE A 269 -10.33 -9.93 -25.18
C PHE A 269 -11.48 -10.48 -26.04
N LEU A 270 -12.71 -9.99 -25.84
CA LEU A 270 -13.87 -10.36 -26.65
C LEU A 270 -13.76 -9.87 -28.11
N MET A 271 -13.30 -8.63 -28.32
CA MET A 271 -13.20 -8.00 -29.64
C MET A 271 -12.11 -8.61 -30.50
N GLN A 272 -11.03 -9.11 -29.91
CA GLN A 272 -9.94 -9.77 -30.65
C GLN A 272 -10.33 -11.13 -31.26
N GLN A 273 -11.60 -11.53 -31.16
CA GLN A 273 -12.14 -12.79 -31.69
C GLN A 273 -11.15 -13.93 -31.50
N ALA A 274 -10.68 -14.12 -30.25
CA ALA A 274 -9.93 -15.30 -29.87
C ALA A 274 -10.71 -16.52 -30.38
N PRO A 275 -10.27 -17.22 -31.45
CA PRO A 275 -10.99 -18.39 -31.90
C PRO A 275 -11.05 -19.34 -30.72
N LYS A 276 -12.21 -19.93 -30.45
CA LYS A 276 -12.43 -20.91 -29.36
C LYS A 276 -11.52 -22.16 -29.42
N ILE A 277 -10.56 -22.16 -30.35
CA ILE A 277 -9.62 -23.22 -30.74
C ILE A 277 -8.17 -22.84 -30.41
N ILE A 278 -7.87 -21.57 -30.08
CA ILE A 278 -6.49 -21.14 -29.76
C ILE A 278 -6.21 -21.38 -28.26
N GLY A 279 -5.13 -22.10 -27.97
CA GLY A 279 -4.82 -22.66 -26.65
C GLY A 279 -4.59 -21.64 -25.52
N GLN A 280 -4.59 -22.14 -24.29
CA GLN A 280 -4.53 -21.37 -23.03
C GLN A 280 -3.37 -20.38 -22.95
N ASP A 281 -2.25 -20.67 -23.61
CA ASP A 281 -1.07 -19.81 -23.69
C ASP A 281 -1.36 -18.47 -24.38
N TRP A 282 -2.12 -18.50 -25.48
CA TRP A 282 -2.45 -17.30 -26.24
C TRP A 282 -3.44 -16.42 -25.49
N ASN A 283 -4.44 -17.03 -24.85
CA ASN A 283 -5.38 -16.30 -23.99
C ASN A 283 -4.67 -15.53 -22.89
N MET A 284 -3.69 -16.16 -22.23
CA MET A 284 -2.87 -15.50 -21.22
C MET A 284 -2.09 -14.30 -21.79
N ARG A 285 -1.40 -14.47 -22.93
CA ARG A 285 -0.66 -13.37 -23.57
C ARG A 285 -1.56 -12.17 -23.90
N THR A 286 -2.75 -12.43 -24.41
CA THR A 286 -3.72 -11.38 -24.74
C THR A 286 -4.17 -10.63 -23.50
N LEU A 287 -4.53 -11.34 -22.43
CA LEU A 287 -4.94 -10.74 -21.16
C LEU A 287 -3.81 -9.90 -20.54
N LEU A 288 -2.59 -10.46 -20.44
CA LEU A 288 -1.44 -9.75 -19.87
C LEU A 288 -1.07 -8.51 -20.69
N THR A 289 -1.18 -8.58 -22.03
CA THR A 289 -0.92 -7.41 -22.90
C THR A 289 -1.95 -6.30 -22.68
N ALA A 290 -3.24 -6.66 -22.68
CA ALA A 290 -4.30 -5.68 -22.44
C ALA A 290 -4.17 -5.05 -21.05
N PHE A 291 -3.91 -5.87 -20.02
CA PHE A 291 -3.75 -5.41 -18.66
C PHE A 291 -2.53 -4.49 -18.48
N MET A 292 -1.37 -4.88 -19.04
CA MET A 292 -0.14 -4.07 -19.05
C MET A 292 -0.38 -2.69 -19.69
N ASN A 293 -1.09 -2.65 -20.82
CA ASN A 293 -1.36 -1.39 -21.52
C ASN A 293 -2.25 -0.46 -20.69
N GLU A 294 -3.31 -0.97 -20.06
CA GLU A 294 -4.19 -0.16 -19.20
C GLU A 294 -3.48 0.27 -17.90
N ALA A 295 -2.68 -0.61 -17.29
CA ALA A 295 -1.89 -0.27 -16.10
C ALA A 295 -0.87 0.85 -16.40
N ASN A 296 -0.14 0.75 -17.52
CA ASN A 296 0.79 1.78 -17.97
C ASN A 296 0.07 3.09 -18.33
N THR A 297 -1.12 3.01 -18.93
CA THR A 297 -1.93 4.20 -19.23
C THR A 297 -2.31 4.92 -17.95
N THR A 298 -2.83 4.20 -16.95
CA THR A 298 -3.17 4.71 -15.62
C THR A 298 -1.97 5.35 -14.90
N ARG A 299 -0.78 4.75 -15.04
CA ARG A 299 0.46 5.30 -14.48
C ARG A 299 0.96 6.52 -15.26
N GLY A 300 0.56 6.69 -16.53
CA GLY A 300 1.11 7.71 -17.44
C GLY A 300 2.56 7.42 -17.83
N GLU A 301 3.07 6.21 -17.58
CA GLU A 301 4.45 5.80 -17.82
C GLU A 301 4.49 4.29 -18.05
N LYS A 302 5.38 3.82 -18.93
CA LYS A 302 5.59 2.38 -19.16
C LYS A 302 6.38 1.82 -17.97
N LEU A 303 5.66 1.27 -16.99
CA LEU A 303 6.19 0.75 -15.73
C LEU A 303 5.79 -0.71 -15.47
N THR A 304 5.14 -1.35 -16.44
CA THR A 304 4.75 -2.75 -16.38
C THR A 304 5.20 -3.47 -17.62
N GLU A 305 5.71 -4.69 -17.43
CA GLU A 305 6.18 -5.56 -18.51
C GLU A 305 5.88 -7.01 -18.14
N TRP A 306 5.78 -7.88 -19.14
CA TRP A 306 5.62 -9.31 -18.93
C TRP A 306 6.44 -10.11 -19.94
N LYS A 307 6.81 -11.33 -19.58
CA LYS A 307 7.50 -12.27 -20.46
C LYS A 307 7.06 -13.69 -20.21
N ARG A 308 7.00 -14.48 -21.28
CA ARG A 308 6.85 -15.94 -21.20
C ARG A 308 8.21 -16.60 -21.00
N LEU A 309 8.28 -17.50 -20.03
CA LEU A 309 9.46 -18.30 -19.70
C LEU A 309 9.48 -19.60 -20.51
N ASP A 310 10.65 -20.22 -20.62
CA ASP A 310 10.86 -21.45 -21.41
C ASP A 310 10.05 -22.64 -20.85
N ASN A 311 9.78 -22.64 -19.55
CA ASN A 311 8.94 -23.65 -18.87
C ASN A 311 7.43 -23.44 -19.06
N GLY A 312 7.02 -22.49 -19.92
CA GLY A 312 5.61 -22.17 -20.18
C GLY A 312 4.94 -21.27 -19.13
N SER A 313 5.64 -20.88 -18.06
CA SER A 313 5.16 -19.89 -17.10
C SER A 313 5.24 -18.47 -17.68
N PHE A 314 4.53 -17.53 -17.07
CA PHE A 314 4.67 -16.10 -17.38
C PHE A 314 5.16 -15.35 -16.15
N VAL A 315 6.05 -14.39 -16.36
CA VAL A 315 6.44 -13.41 -15.34
C VAL A 315 5.85 -12.06 -15.71
N PHE A 316 5.29 -11.37 -14.74
CA PHE A 316 4.76 -10.01 -14.86
C PHE A 316 5.43 -9.15 -13.81
N VAL A 317 5.94 -7.99 -14.20
CA VAL A 317 6.66 -7.09 -13.31
C VAL A 317 6.01 -5.72 -13.28
N PHE A 318 5.86 -5.18 -12.08
CA PHE A 318 5.54 -3.78 -11.83
C PHE A 318 6.79 -3.07 -11.33
N TYR A 319 7.34 -2.19 -12.14
CA TYR A 319 8.38 -1.27 -11.75
C TYR A 319 7.77 -0.03 -11.08
N SER A 320 8.37 0.45 -9.98
CA SER A 320 7.81 1.57 -9.20
C SER A 320 6.32 1.34 -8.87
N ASN A 321 6.03 0.16 -8.32
CA ASN A 321 4.68 -0.34 -8.10
C ASN A 321 3.86 0.62 -7.22
N MET A 322 2.72 1.12 -7.72
CA MET A 322 1.89 2.11 -7.00
C MET A 322 1.28 1.63 -5.68
N PHE A 323 0.95 0.34 -5.54
CA PHE A 323 0.27 -0.19 -4.33
C PHE A 323 1.24 -0.62 -3.22
N ALA A 324 2.54 -0.61 -3.53
CA ALA A 324 3.64 -0.91 -2.62
C ALA A 324 4.67 0.22 -2.59
N TYR A 325 4.35 1.37 -3.19
CA TYR A 325 5.30 2.46 -3.37
C TYR A 325 5.64 3.08 -2.03
N GLY A 326 6.93 3.07 -1.67
CA GLY A 326 7.39 3.63 -0.39
C GLY A 326 7.15 2.73 0.82
N PHE A 327 6.36 1.66 0.70
CA PHE A 327 6.11 0.75 1.83
C PHE A 327 7.36 -0.10 2.11
N MET A 328 7.71 -0.23 3.38
CA MET A 328 8.92 -0.92 3.85
C MET A 328 8.62 -1.80 5.07
N GLY A 329 9.41 -2.88 5.22
CA GLY A 329 9.43 -3.72 6.41
C GLY A 329 8.26 -4.70 6.51
N ALA A 330 7.73 -5.18 5.39
CA ALA A 330 6.79 -6.29 5.38
C ALA A 330 7.53 -7.62 5.57
N SER A 331 6.94 -8.56 6.30
CA SER A 331 7.45 -9.93 6.47
C SER A 331 7.20 -10.82 5.23
N GLY A 332 6.27 -10.41 4.36
CA GLY A 332 5.87 -11.16 3.17
C GLY A 332 5.30 -10.29 2.04
N PRO A 333 4.99 -10.90 0.88
CA PRO A 333 4.47 -10.20 -0.29
C PRO A 333 3.13 -9.50 -0.04
N SER A 334 3.06 -8.18 -0.17
CA SER A 334 1.91 -7.40 0.34
C SER A 334 1.05 -6.74 -0.74
N CYS A 335 1.21 -7.11 -2.01
CA CYS A 335 0.47 -6.51 -3.13
C CYS A 335 -0.89 -7.18 -3.38
N TYR A 336 -1.73 -7.31 -2.35
CA TYR A 336 -3.04 -7.97 -2.45
C TYR A 336 -3.98 -7.35 -3.49
N VAL A 337 -3.83 -6.05 -3.76
CA VAL A 337 -4.62 -5.38 -4.79
C VAL A 337 -4.31 -5.97 -6.16
N TRP A 338 -3.03 -6.11 -6.51
CA TRP A 338 -2.64 -6.74 -7.78
C TRP A 338 -2.96 -8.22 -7.84
N GLN A 339 -2.76 -8.95 -6.73
CA GLN A 339 -3.18 -10.34 -6.65
C GLN A 339 -4.67 -10.48 -6.97
N ALA A 340 -5.53 -9.68 -6.34
CA ALA A 340 -6.97 -9.66 -6.59
C ALA A 340 -7.32 -9.30 -8.04
N SER A 341 -6.62 -8.32 -8.62
CA SER A 341 -6.84 -7.91 -10.01
C SER A 341 -6.43 -8.99 -11.01
N PHE A 342 -5.35 -9.73 -10.74
CA PHE A 342 -4.97 -10.89 -11.54
C PHE A 342 -5.96 -12.04 -11.39
N ASP A 343 -6.37 -12.39 -10.16
CA ASP A 343 -7.37 -13.42 -9.92
C ASP A 343 -8.65 -13.11 -10.71
N LYS A 344 -9.10 -11.85 -10.68
CA LYS A 344 -10.29 -11.40 -11.42
C LYS A 344 -10.07 -11.39 -12.93
N MET A 345 -8.91 -10.98 -13.41
CA MET A 345 -8.55 -11.05 -14.84
C MET A 345 -8.62 -12.49 -15.36
N LEU A 346 -8.09 -13.46 -14.60
CA LEU A 346 -8.12 -14.87 -14.97
C LEU A 346 -9.55 -15.43 -14.97
N GLU A 347 -10.38 -15.02 -14.01
CA GLU A 347 -11.81 -15.36 -13.95
C GLU A 347 -12.56 -14.83 -15.19
N LEU A 348 -12.33 -13.56 -15.56
CA LEU A 348 -12.95 -12.94 -16.74
C LEU A 348 -12.52 -13.64 -18.04
N GLY A 349 -11.26 -14.06 -18.11
CA GLY A 349 -10.72 -14.88 -19.20
C GLY A 349 -11.22 -16.32 -19.21
N LYS A 350 -11.88 -16.78 -18.14
CA LYS A 350 -12.25 -18.18 -17.90
C LYS A 350 -11.06 -19.14 -17.92
N ILE A 351 -9.91 -18.68 -17.43
CA ILE A 351 -8.65 -19.45 -17.40
C ILE A 351 -8.07 -19.61 -15.99
N GLN A 352 -8.81 -19.24 -14.95
CA GLN A 352 -8.40 -19.34 -13.55
C GLN A 352 -8.08 -20.78 -13.09
N ASN A 353 -8.69 -21.78 -13.72
CA ASN A 353 -8.39 -23.19 -13.42
C ASN A 353 -7.12 -23.69 -14.12
N HIS A 354 -6.57 -22.92 -15.06
CA HIS A 354 -5.37 -23.28 -15.84
C HIS A 354 -4.11 -22.60 -15.35
N TRP A 355 -4.23 -21.54 -14.56
CA TRP A 355 -3.11 -20.71 -14.15
C TRP A 355 -3.23 -20.37 -12.68
N GLN A 356 -2.12 -20.53 -11.96
CA GLN A 356 -1.94 -20.00 -10.63
C GLN A 356 -1.05 -18.77 -10.70
N VAL A 357 -1.47 -17.66 -10.07
CA VAL A 357 -0.66 -16.45 -9.94
C VAL A 357 -0.21 -16.27 -8.50
N ARG A 358 1.06 -15.93 -8.31
CA ARG A 358 1.62 -15.60 -6.99
C ARG A 358 2.62 -14.45 -7.11
N GLU A 359 2.64 -13.58 -6.10
CA GLU A 359 3.73 -12.62 -5.91
C GLU A 359 4.99 -13.38 -5.44
N ILE A 360 6.09 -13.26 -6.17
CA ILE A 360 7.38 -13.91 -5.85
C ILE A 360 8.43 -12.92 -5.34
N GLU A 361 8.22 -11.63 -5.56
CA GLU A 361 9.05 -10.55 -5.01
C GLU A 361 8.16 -9.32 -4.79
N CYS A 362 8.28 -8.69 -3.62
CA CYS A 362 7.54 -7.48 -3.27
C CYS A 362 8.48 -6.36 -2.83
N SER A 363 8.20 -5.12 -3.27
CA SER A 363 8.98 -3.94 -2.90
C SER A 363 8.94 -3.67 -1.41
N CYS A 364 7.89 -4.11 -0.72
CA CYS A 364 7.74 -3.96 0.72
C CYS A 364 8.76 -4.77 1.52
N GLN A 365 9.35 -5.78 0.88
CA GLN A 365 10.40 -6.64 1.45
C GLN A 365 11.78 -6.19 0.95
N THR A 366 11.92 -6.01 -0.37
CA THR A 366 13.22 -5.78 -1.01
C THR A 366 13.64 -4.31 -1.06
N HIS A 367 12.69 -3.38 -0.89
CA HIS A 367 12.86 -1.93 -1.01
C HIS A 367 13.35 -1.44 -2.38
N THR A 368 13.24 -2.26 -3.42
CA THR A 368 13.67 -1.90 -4.79
C THR A 368 12.69 -0.94 -5.47
N GLY A 369 11.42 -0.96 -5.06
CA GLY A 369 10.30 -0.36 -5.78
C GLY A 369 9.66 -1.30 -6.79
N HIS A 370 10.10 -2.56 -6.88
CA HIS A 370 9.63 -3.51 -7.89
C HIS A 370 8.84 -4.64 -7.25
N CYS A 371 7.82 -5.12 -7.96
CA CYS A 371 7.07 -6.31 -7.56
C CYS A 371 6.95 -7.25 -8.74
N VAL A 372 7.17 -8.53 -8.50
CA VAL A 372 7.23 -9.57 -9.53
C VAL A 372 6.19 -10.64 -9.22
N PHE A 373 5.39 -10.94 -10.22
CA PHE A 373 4.35 -11.96 -10.17
C PHE A 373 4.69 -13.08 -11.14
N LEU A 374 4.47 -14.32 -10.71
CA LEU A 374 4.67 -15.51 -11.50
C LEU A 374 3.32 -16.20 -11.73
N PHE A 375 3.03 -16.46 -13.00
CA PHE A 375 1.90 -17.26 -13.46
C PHE A 375 2.42 -18.62 -13.87
N THR A 376 2.09 -19.65 -13.11
CA THR A 376 2.46 -21.04 -13.41
C THR A 376 1.26 -21.78 -13.98
N PRO A 377 1.44 -22.62 -15.02
CA PRO A 377 0.39 -23.52 -15.46
C PRO A 377 0.00 -24.45 -14.31
N ASN A 378 -1.30 -24.65 -14.10
CA ASN A 378 -1.77 -25.72 -13.23
C ASN A 378 -1.50 -27.03 -13.96
N THR A 379 -0.50 -27.78 -13.52
CA THR A 379 -0.33 -29.15 -13.99
C THR A 379 -1.56 -29.93 -13.55
N ALA A 380 -2.35 -30.44 -14.50
CA ALA A 380 -3.45 -31.33 -14.20
C ALA A 380 -2.91 -32.49 -13.35
N SER A 381 -3.39 -32.59 -12.11
CA SER A 381 -3.26 -33.78 -11.27
C SER A 381 -4.08 -34.91 -11.84
#